data_AF-A0A1V6GNS0-F1
#
_entry.id   AF-A0A1V6GNS0-F1
#
_cell.length_a   1.000
_cell.length_b   1.000
_cell.length_c   1.000
_cell.angle_alpha   90.00
_cell.angle_beta   90.00
_cell.angle_gamma   90.00
#
_symmetry.space_group_name_H-M   'P 1'
#
loop_
_entity.id
_entity.type
_entity.pdbx_description
1 polymer ?
#
loop_
_entity_poly.entity_id
_entity_poly.type
_entity_poly.pdbx_seq_one_letter_code
_entity_poly.pdbx_strand_id
1 'polypeptide(L)'
;MTPLPDEGVLYIGDKGKMVFEKILDPSLAEACASIPKSLPRREGTWGEWHAACKGGGRAGCDFEWSGPVTEFVLLGNIALRIGKEIVYDAAAAHITNSPEADALLRQPYHNGWTLA
;
A
#
# COMPACT_ATOMS: atom_id res chain seq x y z
N MET A 1 17.81 2.11 28.71
CA MET A 1 17.17 1.70 27.45
C MET A 1 15.85 2.44 27.37
N THR A 2 15.59 3.23 26.33
CA THR A 2 14.29 3.93 26.20
C THR A 2 13.16 2.90 26.14
N PRO A 3 12.05 3.10 26.86
CA PRO A 3 10.90 2.20 26.77
C PRO A 3 10.37 2.08 25.33
N LEU A 4 9.90 0.89 24.98
CA LEU A 4 9.23 0.60 23.71
C LEU A 4 7.76 1.05 23.77
N PRO A 5 7.13 1.34 22.62
CA PRO A 5 5.69 1.61 22.56
C PRO A 5 4.87 0.37 22.93
N ASP A 6 3.62 0.59 23.33
CA ASP A 6 2.68 -0.47 23.72
C ASP A 6 2.29 -1.39 22.55
N GLU A 7 2.32 -0.87 21.32
CA GLU A 7 2.12 -1.62 20.08
C GLU A 7 3.11 -1.17 19.01
N GLY A 8 3.35 -2.03 18.01
CA GLY A 8 4.07 -1.62 16.81
C GLY A 8 4.60 -2.74 15.93
N VAL A 9 5.39 -2.34 14.94
CA VAL A 9 6.02 -3.24 13.98
C VAL A 9 7.52 -3.29 14.23
N LEU A 10 8.04 -4.48 14.51
CA LEU A 10 9.48 -4.76 14.55
C LEU A 10 9.96 -5.20 13.17
N TYR A 11 10.87 -4.43 12.60
CA TYR A 11 11.59 -4.79 11.39
C TYR A 11 12.93 -5.40 11.75
N ILE A 12 13.24 -6.54 11.16
CA ILE A 12 14.53 -7.24 11.28
C ILE A 12 15.20 -7.20 9.92
N GLY A 13 16.32 -6.49 9.82
CA GLY A 13 17.15 -6.45 8.62
C GLY A 13 18.55 -7.02 8.88
N ASP A 14 19.31 -7.19 7.81
CA ASP A 14 20.65 -7.81 7.83
C ASP A 14 21.65 -7.05 8.73
N LYS A 15 21.44 -5.75 8.91
CA LYS A 15 22.35 -4.85 9.64
C LYS A 15 21.82 -4.41 11.02
N GLY A 16 20.57 -4.68 11.35
CA GLY A 16 19.98 -4.16 12.58
C GLY A 16 18.47 -4.32 12.68
N LYS A 17 17.91 -3.76 13.74
CA LYS A 17 16.49 -3.85 14.09
C LYS A 17 15.92 -2.45 14.31
N MET A 18 14.66 -2.26 13.94
CA MET A 18 13.93 -1.02 14.20
C MET A 18 12.49 -1.31 14.61
N VAL A 19 11.96 -0.49 15.53
CA VAL A 19 10.54 -0.47 15.89
C VAL A 19 9.95 0.82 15.36
N PHE A 20 8.98 0.73 14.45
CA PHE A 20 8.57 1.88 13.61
C PHE A 20 9.79 2.58 13.01
N GLU A 21 9.93 3.89 13.17
CA GLU A 21 11.06 4.70 12.70
C GLU A 21 12.32 4.62 13.57
N LYS A 22 12.26 3.95 14.73
CA LYS A 22 13.34 3.94 15.70
C LYS A 22 14.32 2.79 15.49
N ILE A 23 15.54 3.12 15.10
CA ILE A 23 16.67 2.18 15.05
C ILE A 23 17.08 1.82 16.49
N LEU A 24 17.15 0.53 16.80
CA LEU A 24 17.42 0.03 18.16
C LEU A 24 18.90 0.04 18.52
N ASP A 25 19.78 -0.11 17.52
CA ASP A 25 21.23 -0.02 17.70
C ASP A 25 21.68 1.46 17.68
N PRO A 26 22.26 1.99 18.78
CA PRO A 26 22.67 3.39 18.84
C PRO A 26 23.75 3.76 17.82
N SER A 27 24.69 2.86 17.53
CA SER A 27 25.78 3.13 16.58
C SER A 27 25.26 3.22 15.14
N LEU A 28 24.29 2.36 14.79
CA LEU A 28 23.61 2.41 13.51
C LEU A 28 22.72 3.66 13.39
N ALA A 29 22.03 4.03 14.48
CA ALA A 29 21.23 5.26 14.52
C ALA A 29 22.08 6.50 14.28
N GLU A 30 23.27 6.58 14.90
CA GLU A 30 24.23 7.67 14.70
C GLU A 30 24.77 7.70 13.27
N ALA A 31 25.17 6.55 12.71
CA ALA A 31 25.60 6.46 11.32
C ALA A 31 24.51 6.94 10.35
N CYS A 32 23.25 6.57 10.61
CA CYS A 32 22.10 6.98 9.81
C CYS A 32 21.69 8.46 10.00
N ALA A 33 22.12 9.13 11.06
CA ALA A 33 21.77 10.53 11.32
C ALA A 33 22.27 11.49 10.23
N SER A 34 23.34 11.10 9.53
CA SER A 34 23.93 11.85 8.41
C SER A 34 23.21 11.66 7.07
N ILE A 35 22.26 10.72 6.98
CA ILE A 35 21.56 10.43 5.72
C ILE A 35 20.71 11.65 5.31
N PRO A 36 20.92 12.21 4.11
CA PRO A 36 20.15 13.34 3.65
C PRO A 36 18.65 13.03 3.57
N LYS A 37 17.82 13.94 4.07
CA LYS A 37 16.37 13.86 3.92
C LYS A 37 16.01 14.30 2.51
N SER A 38 15.74 13.34 1.62
CA SER A 38 15.40 13.59 0.20
C SER A 38 13.91 13.77 -0.06
N LEU A 39 13.04 13.35 0.87
CA LEU A 39 11.59 13.40 0.73
C LEU A 39 10.96 14.44 1.67
N PRO A 40 9.95 15.21 1.20
CA PRO A 40 9.23 16.14 2.05
C PRO A 40 8.55 15.42 3.19
N ARG A 41 8.60 16.02 4.39
CA ARG A 41 7.83 15.52 5.54
C ARG A 41 6.40 16.02 5.39
N ARG A 42 5.45 15.10 5.61
CA ARG A 42 4.02 15.35 5.46
C ARG A 42 3.33 15.18 6.81
N GLU A 43 2.18 15.83 6.98
CA GLU A 43 1.40 15.83 8.23
C GLU A 43 0.59 14.54 8.45
N GLY A 44 0.84 13.49 7.67
CA GLY A 44 0.06 12.27 7.66
C GLY A 44 -1.27 12.41 6.90
N THR A 45 -2.05 11.33 6.86
CA THR A 45 -3.24 11.19 6.00
C THR A 45 -4.23 12.34 6.14
N TRP A 46 -4.60 12.71 7.37
CA TRP A 46 -5.62 13.74 7.62
C TRP A 46 -5.12 15.15 7.30
N GLY A 47 -3.86 15.45 7.63
CA GLY A 47 -3.25 16.74 7.32
C GLY A 47 -3.08 16.94 5.82
N GLU A 48 -2.63 15.91 5.10
CA GLU A 48 -2.54 15.92 3.65
C GLU A 48 -3.90 16.11 2.97
N TRP A 49 -4.93 15.38 3.43
CA TRP A 49 -6.29 15.51 2.91
C TRP A 49 -6.82 16.94 3.09
N HIS A 50 -6.69 17.50 4.29
CA HIS A 50 -7.14 18.86 4.58
C HIS A 50 -6.39 19.91 3.75
N ALA A 51 -5.07 19.76 3.57
CA ALA A 51 -4.27 20.65 2.72
C ALA A 51 -4.71 20.57 1.25
N ALA A 52 -4.96 19.37 0.74
CA ALA A 52 -5.45 19.16 -0.63
C ALA A 52 -6.83 19.82 -0.85
N CYS A 53 -7.76 19.69 0.11
CA CYS A 53 -9.06 20.35 0.05
C CYS A 53 -8.98 21.88 0.02
N LYS A 54 -7.90 22.48 0.51
CA LYS A 54 -7.64 23.93 0.47
C LYS A 54 -6.93 24.40 -0.80
N GLY A 55 -6.75 23.52 -1.80
CA GLY A 55 -6.03 23.83 -3.03
C GLY A 55 -4.51 23.70 -2.89
N GLY A 56 -4.03 23.02 -1.84
CA GLY A 56 -2.63 22.64 -1.70
C GLY A 56 -2.23 21.50 -2.66
N GLY A 57 -1.06 20.90 -2.41
CA GLY A 57 -0.58 19.76 -3.19
C GLY A 57 -1.47 18.52 -3.06
N ARG A 58 -1.36 17.60 -4.03
CA ARG A 58 -2.07 16.32 -4.02
C ARG A 58 -1.72 15.52 -2.76
N ALA A 59 -2.73 14.87 -2.17
CA ALA A 59 -2.56 13.94 -1.07
C ALA A 59 -1.80 12.68 -1.54
N GLY A 60 -1.03 12.04 -0.66
CA GLY A 60 -0.22 10.88 -1.00
C GLY A 60 -1.02 9.60 -1.27
N CYS A 61 -2.28 9.54 -0.80
CA CYS A 61 -3.19 8.41 -0.98
C CYS A 61 -4.42 8.77 -1.84
N ASP A 62 -4.20 9.41 -2.98
CA ASP A 62 -5.26 9.69 -3.96
C ASP A 62 -5.78 8.42 -4.66
N PHE A 63 -6.76 8.57 -5.56
CA PHE A 63 -7.35 7.44 -6.29
C PHE A 63 -6.42 6.83 -7.35
N GLU A 64 -5.50 7.61 -7.94
CA GLU A 64 -4.52 7.07 -8.90
C GLU A 64 -3.52 6.15 -8.21
N TRP A 65 -3.19 6.44 -6.95
CA TRP A 65 -2.39 5.55 -6.11
C TRP A 65 -3.22 4.39 -5.54
N SER A 66 -4.38 4.68 -4.97
CA SER A 66 -5.18 3.71 -4.21
C SER A 66 -5.89 2.69 -5.10
N GLY A 67 -6.20 3.05 -6.35
CA GLY A 67 -6.82 2.17 -7.33
C GLY A 67 -5.99 0.91 -7.61
N PRO A 68 -4.75 1.04 -8.12
CA PRO A 68 -3.88 -0.11 -8.39
C PRO A 68 -3.56 -0.95 -7.15
N VAL A 69 -3.43 -0.32 -5.97
CA VAL A 69 -3.20 -1.06 -4.72
C VAL A 69 -4.41 -1.91 -4.37
N THR A 70 -5.62 -1.36 -4.52
CA THR A 70 -6.87 -2.10 -4.28
C THR A 70 -7.01 -3.24 -5.30
N GLU A 71 -6.74 -2.97 -6.57
CA GLU A 71 -6.73 -3.99 -7.65
C GLU A 71 -5.79 -5.15 -7.31
N PHE A 72 -4.55 -4.87 -6.90
CA PHE A 72 -3.59 -5.90 -6.53
C PHE A 72 -4.09 -6.79 -5.38
N VAL A 73 -4.67 -6.20 -4.33
CA VAL A 73 -5.23 -6.96 -3.20
C VAL A 73 -6.41 -7.84 -3.65
N LEU A 74 -7.28 -7.32 -4.52
CA LEU A 74 -8.42 -8.06 -5.05
C LEU A 74 -7.99 -9.23 -5.95
N LEU A 75 -6.95 -9.05 -6.77
CA LEU A 75 -6.35 -10.14 -7.56
C LEU A 75 -5.81 -11.25 -6.64
N GLY A 76 -5.17 -10.88 -5.52
CA GLY A 76 -4.76 -11.85 -4.49
C GLY A 76 -5.93 -12.65 -3.92
N ASN A 77 -7.05 -11.99 -3.62
CA ASN A 77 -8.27 -12.68 -3.17
C ASN A 77 -8.82 -13.65 -4.22
N ILE A 78 -8.79 -13.29 -5.50
CA ILE A 78 -9.20 -14.17 -6.59
C ILE A 78 -8.30 -15.40 -6.66
N ALA A 79 -6.97 -15.22 -6.64
CA ALA A 79 -6.01 -16.32 -6.65
C ALA A 79 -6.20 -17.28 -5.46
N LEU A 80 -6.42 -16.74 -4.26
CA LEU A 80 -6.73 -17.52 -3.06
C LEU A 80 -8.04 -18.29 -3.20
N ARG A 81 -9.09 -17.66 -3.76
CA ARG A 81 -10.41 -18.27 -3.92
C ARG A 81 -10.40 -19.46 -4.88
N ILE A 82 -9.64 -19.38 -5.96
CA ILE A 82 -9.51 -20.47 -6.95
C ILE A 82 -8.40 -21.46 -6.60
N GLY A 83 -7.53 -21.13 -5.65
CA GLY A 83 -6.38 -21.94 -5.22
C GLY A 83 -5.30 -22.13 -6.28
N LYS A 84 -5.12 -21.16 -7.19
CA LYS A 84 -4.20 -21.24 -8.33
C LYS A 84 -3.53 -19.89 -8.59
N GLU A 85 -2.38 -19.94 -9.24
CA GLU A 85 -1.73 -18.75 -9.79
C GLU A 85 -2.57 -18.14 -10.92
N ILE A 86 -2.60 -16.80 -10.99
CA ILE A 86 -3.26 -16.04 -12.04
C ILE A 86 -2.24 -15.17 -12.78
N VAL A 87 -2.41 -15.03 -14.10
CA VAL A 87 -1.62 -14.14 -14.96
C VAL A 87 -2.54 -13.01 -15.40
N TYR A 88 -2.25 -11.79 -14.92
CA TYR A 88 -3.08 -10.61 -15.14
C TYR A 88 -2.45 -9.65 -16.17
N ASP A 89 -3.19 -9.35 -17.22
CA ASP A 89 -2.92 -8.23 -18.13
C ASP A 89 -3.62 -6.97 -17.59
N ALA A 90 -2.84 -6.10 -16.93
CA ALA A 90 -3.36 -4.87 -16.34
C ALA A 90 -3.83 -3.85 -17.38
N ALA A 91 -3.30 -3.88 -18.61
CA ALA A 91 -3.73 -2.96 -19.66
C ALA A 91 -5.11 -3.36 -20.21
N ALA A 92 -5.37 -4.67 -20.31
CA ALA A 92 -6.64 -5.22 -20.76
C ALA A 92 -7.66 -5.44 -19.62
N ALA A 93 -7.22 -5.32 -18.37
CA ALA A 93 -7.97 -5.74 -17.18
C ALA A 93 -8.54 -7.17 -17.32
N HIS A 94 -7.64 -8.12 -17.60
CA HIS A 94 -8.00 -9.49 -17.98
C HIS A 94 -7.04 -10.52 -17.37
N ILE A 95 -7.59 -11.61 -16.80
CA ILE A 95 -6.82 -12.78 -16.38
C ILE A 95 -6.73 -13.77 -17.55
N THR A 96 -5.53 -13.96 -18.08
CA THR A 96 -5.31 -14.65 -19.36
C THR A 96 -5.23 -16.17 -19.24
N ASN A 97 -4.95 -16.69 -18.04
CA ASN A 97 -4.67 -18.11 -17.82
C ASN A 97 -5.81 -18.87 -17.11
N SER A 98 -6.91 -18.22 -16.75
CA SER A 98 -8.02 -18.85 -16.02
C SER A 98 -9.36 -18.14 -16.28
N PRO A 99 -10.23 -18.68 -17.15
CA PRO A 99 -11.55 -18.11 -17.40
C PRO A 99 -12.44 -18.04 -16.16
N GLU A 100 -12.31 -19.01 -15.25
CA GLU A 100 -13.01 -19.02 -13.95
C GLU A 100 -12.59 -17.83 -13.08
N ALA A 101 -11.29 -17.50 -13.06
CA ALA A 101 -10.77 -16.36 -12.32
C ALA A 101 -11.15 -15.04 -12.97
N ASP A 102 -11.07 -14.96 -14.30
CA ASP A 102 -11.44 -13.77 -15.08
C ASP A 102 -12.91 -13.39 -14.87
N ALA A 103 -13.80 -14.38 -14.78
CA ALA A 103 -15.21 -14.18 -14.46
C ALA A 103 -15.44 -13.54 -13.07
N LEU A 104 -14.47 -13.60 -12.16
CA LEU A 104 -14.55 -12.98 -10.83
C LEU A 104 -14.11 -11.51 -10.82
N LEU A 105 -13.47 -11.00 -11.89
CA LEU A 105 -13.07 -9.59 -11.99
C LEU A 105 -14.28 -8.64 -12.00
N ARG A 106 -15.42 -9.11 -12.50
CA ARG A 106 -16.64 -8.32 -12.61
C ARG A 106 -17.78 -9.07 -11.95
N GLN A 107 -18.46 -8.42 -11.01
CA GLN A 107 -19.71 -8.93 -10.47
C GLN A 107 -20.88 -8.22 -11.15
N PRO A 108 -22.02 -8.92 -11.36
CA PRO A 108 -23.22 -8.25 -11.80
C PRO A 108 -23.60 -7.19 -10.78
N TYR A 109 -23.78 -5.96 -11.25
CA TYR A 109 -24.29 -4.89 -10.40
C TYR A 109 -25.70 -5.25 -9.92
N HIS A 110 -25.96 -4.96 -8.65
CA HIS A 110 -27.26 -5.17 -8.04
C HIS A 110 -28.34 -4.31 -8.75
N ASN A 111 -29.60 -4.72 -8.77
CA ASN A 111 -30.75 -3.93 -9.27
C ASN A 111 -30.63 -3.33 -10.69
N GLY A 112 -29.87 -3.97 -11.60
CA GLY A 112 -29.76 -3.50 -12.99
C GLY A 112 -28.96 -2.21 -13.16
N TRP A 113 -28.21 -1.78 -12.14
CA TRP A 113 -27.24 -0.70 -12.28
C TRP A 113 -26.16 -1.06 -13.31
N THR A 114 -25.59 -0.06 -13.99
CA THR A 114 -24.46 -0.23 -14.89
C THR A 114 -23.47 0.92 -14.69
N LEU A 115 -22.18 0.67 -14.91
CA LEU A 115 -21.22 1.75 -15.12
C LEU A 115 -21.30 2.19 -16.59
N ALA A 116 -21.36 3.50 -16.81
CA ALA A 116 -21.37 4.13 -18.13
C ALA A 116 -19.99 4.11 -18.79
#